data_AF-A0AAD3SCP1-F1
#
_entry.id   AF-A0AAD3SCP1-F1
#
_cell.length_a   1.000
_cell.length_b   1.000
_cell.length_c   1.000
_cell.angle_alpha   90.00
_cell.angle_beta   90.00
_cell.angle_gamma   90.00
#
_symmetry.space_group_name_H-M   'P 1'
#
loop_
_entity.id
_entity.type
_entity.pdbx_description
1 polymer ?
#
loop_
_entity_poly.entity_id
_entity_poly.type
_entity_poly.pdbx_seq_one_letter_code
_entity_poly.pdbx_strand_id
1 'polypeptide(L)'
;MATDLLLNSQMEQIHGEIRDHSRVLANGFQKLDKIKDPSRQTKQLEELTGKMRECKRLIKEFDREIEDEETRNPPEVNKQLNDEKQTMVRHTKPCLKFAELVN
;
A
#
# COMPACT_ATOMS: atom_id res chain seq x y z
N MET A 1 1.19 -17.68 -21.19
CA MET A 1 0.17 -16.79 -21.76
C MET A 1 -0.21 -15.84 -20.65
N ALA A 2 0.00 -14.55 -20.88
CA ALA A 2 -0.22 -13.50 -19.90
C ALA A 2 -1.64 -13.62 -19.35
N THR A 3 -1.77 -13.71 -18.03
CA THR A 3 -3.03 -13.46 -17.35
C THR A 3 -3.31 -11.97 -17.56
N ASP A 4 -3.93 -11.68 -18.71
CA ASP A 4 -4.51 -10.39 -19.08
C ASP A 4 -5.75 -10.21 -18.19
N LEU A 5 -5.52 -10.12 -16.88
CA LEU A 5 -6.28 -9.19 -16.08
C LEU A 5 -5.99 -7.87 -16.77
N LEU A 6 -6.97 -7.35 -17.49
CA LEU A 6 -6.99 -5.96 -17.93
C LEU A 6 -7.02 -5.10 -16.66
N LEU A 7 -5.95 -5.12 -15.85
CA LEU A 7 -5.61 -4.05 -14.96
C LEU A 7 -5.56 -2.85 -15.90
N ASN A 8 -6.55 -1.98 -15.81
CA ASN A 8 -6.54 -0.72 -16.52
C ASN A 8 -5.15 -0.07 -16.34
N SER A 9 -4.60 0.60 -17.35
CA SER A 9 -3.30 1.28 -17.23
C SER A 9 -3.23 2.19 -16.00
N GLN A 10 -4.38 2.69 -15.52
CA GLN A 10 -4.51 3.40 -14.25
C GLN A 10 -4.23 2.52 -13.02
N MET A 11 -4.80 1.32 -12.95
CA MET A 11 -4.55 0.35 -11.88
C MET A 11 -3.09 -0.06 -11.81
N GLU A 12 -2.45 -0.40 -12.94
CA GLU A 12 -1.03 -0.75 -12.97
C GLU A 12 -0.16 0.39 -12.43
N GLN A 13 -0.53 1.63 -12.76
CA GLN A 13 0.16 2.83 -12.31
C GLN A 13 0.00 3.04 -10.79
N ILE A 14 -1.23 2.92 -10.26
CA ILE A 14 -1.49 3.00 -8.82
C ILE A 14 -0.78 1.86 -8.08
N HIS A 15 -0.75 0.65 -8.65
CA HIS A 15 -0.06 -0.50 -8.06
C HIS A 15 1.46 -0.29 -7.99
N GLY A 16 2.05 0.30 -9.03
CA GLY A 16 3.45 0.72 -9.06
C GLY A 16 3.75 1.78 -7.99
N GLU A 17 2.89 2.79 -7.88
CA GLU A 17 3.00 3.86 -6.88
C GLU A 17 2.92 3.31 -5.45
N ILE A 18 1.97 2.43 -5.14
CA ILE A 18 1.84 1.79 -3.82
C ILE A 18 3.11 0.99 -3.49
N ARG A 19 3.64 0.23 -4.45
CA ARG A 19 4.86 -0.57 -4.27
C ARG A 19 6.08 0.32 -3.98
N ASP A 20 6.23 1.44 -4.68
CA ASP A 20 7.33 2.36 -4.43
C ASP A 20 7.20 3.03 -3.06
N HIS A 21 6.01 3.54 -2.73
CA HIS A 21 5.73 4.13 -1.42
C HIS A 21 6.01 3.14 -0.28
N SER A 22 5.58 1.89 -0.42
CA SER A 22 5.84 0.82 0.54
C SER A 22 7.34 0.54 0.71
N ARG A 23 8.10 0.49 -0.40
CA ARG A 23 9.56 0.31 -0.37
C ARG A 23 10.26 1.47 0.33
N VAL A 24 9.85 2.71 0.04
CA VAL A 24 10.40 3.92 0.65
C VAL A 24 10.11 3.96 2.14
N LEU A 25 8.88 3.59 2.55
CA LEU A 25 8.50 3.48 3.96
C LEU A 25 9.36 2.43 4.67
N ALA A 26 9.49 1.22 4.12
CA ALA A 26 10.30 0.16 4.71
C ALA A 26 11.77 0.59 4.88
N ASN A 27 12.36 1.25 3.88
CA ASN A 27 13.72 1.78 3.97
C ASN A 27 13.85 2.90 5.01
N GLY A 28 12.85 3.77 5.08
CA GLY A 28 12.78 4.88 6.02
C GLY A 28 12.67 4.41 7.47
N PHE A 29 11.78 3.46 7.77
CA PHE A 29 11.67 2.88 9.10
C PHE A 29 12.93 2.12 9.54
N GLN A 30 13.57 1.39 8.61
CA GLN A 30 14.85 0.74 8.89
C GLN A 30 15.96 1.75 9.23
N LYS A 31 15.91 2.96 8.65
CA LYS A 31 16.84 4.05 8.98
C LYS A 31 16.45 4.77 10.27
N LEU A 32 15.16 4.96 10.51
CA LEU A 32 14.60 5.60 11.70
C LEU A 32 15.07 4.89 12.97
N ASP A 33 15.04 3.56 12.99
CA ASP A 33 15.52 2.72 14.10
C ASP A 33 17.01 2.95 14.44
N LYS A 34 17.81 3.34 13.43
CA LYS A 34 19.25 3.60 13.59
C LYS A 34 19.56 5.03 14.03
N ILE A 35 18.58 5.93 14.02
CA ILE A 35 18.76 7.32 14.44
C ILE A 35 18.70 7.39 15.97
N LYS A 36 19.82 7.78 16.60
CA LYS A 36 19.91 7.97 18.06
C LYS A 36 19.47 9.37 18.52
N ASP A 37 19.44 10.33 17.61
CA ASP A 37 19.06 11.71 17.90
C ASP A 37 17.54 11.87 17.85
N PRO A 38 16.88 12.17 18.98
CA PRO A 38 15.41 12.19 19.04
C PRO A 38 14.80 13.29 18.17
N SER A 39 15.45 14.45 18.02
CA SER A 39 14.95 15.53 17.17
C SER A 39 14.95 15.16 15.68
N ARG A 40 15.99 14.46 15.21
CA ARG A 40 16.06 13.93 13.84
C ARG A 40 15.12 12.75 13.64
N GLN A 41 14.94 11.92 14.66
CA GLN A 41 14.00 10.81 14.63
C GLN A 41 12.56 11.32 14.44
N THR A 42 12.13 12.30 15.23
CA THR A 42 10.79 12.91 15.09
C THR A 42 10.57 13.48 13.69
N LYS A 43 11.55 14.22 13.15
CA LYS A 43 11.45 14.78 11.80
C LYS A 43 11.30 13.70 10.72
N GLN A 44 12.08 12.62 10.81
CA GLN A 44 11.94 11.49 9.89
C GLN A 44 10.60 10.76 10.06
N LEU A 45 10.11 10.63 11.30
CA LEU A 45 8.83 10.01 11.58
C LEU A 45 7.67 10.83 10.97
N GLU A 46 7.72 12.16 11.02
CA GLU A 46 6.74 13.02 10.36
C GLU A 46 6.75 12.83 8.84
N GLU A 47 7.93 12.78 8.21
CA GLU A 47 8.06 12.51 6.78
C GLU A 47 7.50 11.13 6.40
N LEU A 48 7.80 10.09 7.18
CA LEU A 48 7.30 8.74 6.96
C LEU A 48 5.79 8.65 7.17
N THR A 49 5.27 9.35 8.18
CA THR A 49 3.82 9.43 8.45
C THR A 49 3.08 10.10 7.30
N GLY A 50 3.65 11.14 6.70
CA GLY A 50 3.11 11.75 5.48
C GLY A 50 3.01 10.75 4.33
N LYS A 51 4.08 9.99 4.08
CA LYS A 51 4.10 8.94 3.04
C LYS A 51 3.15 7.78 3.34
N MET A 52 2.95 7.42 4.60
CA MET A 52 1.95 6.41 4.98
C MET A 52 0.53 6.86 4.68
N ARG A 53 0.21 8.14 4.91
CA ARG A 53 -1.10 8.70 4.57
C ARG A 53 -1.33 8.68 3.06
N GLU A 54 -0.29 8.97 2.27
CA GLU A 54 -0.37 8.90 0.81
C GLU A 54 -0.55 7.47 0.32
N CYS A 55 0.26 6.54 0.82
CA CYS A 55 0.14 5.12 0.52
C CYS A 55 -1.28 4.59 0.87
N LYS A 56 -1.84 5.02 2.01
CA LYS A 56 -3.22 4.67 2.41
C LYS A 56 -4.28 5.25 1.47
N ARG A 57 -4.07 6.43 0.89
CA ARG A 57 -4.97 7.01 -0.11
C ARG A 57 -4.92 6.21 -1.42
N LEU A 58 -3.72 5.92 -1.91
CA LEU A 58 -3.52 5.12 -3.11
C LEU A 58 -4.14 3.72 -2.98
N ILE A 59 -3.98 3.06 -1.83
CA ILE A 59 -4.61 1.75 -1.57
C ILE A 59 -6.14 1.84 -1.63
N LYS A 60 -6.76 2.92 -1.11
CA LYS A 60 -8.21 3.12 -1.20
C LYS A 60 -8.68 3.42 -2.62
N GLU A 61 -7.87 4.15 -3.39
CA GLU A 61 -8.16 4.44 -4.79
C GLU A 61 -8.09 3.16 -5.62
N PHE A 62 -7.07 2.33 -5.38
CA PHE A 62 -6.94 0.99 -5.95
C PHE A 62 -8.11 0.07 -5.57
N ASP A 63 -8.53 0.04 -4.30
CA ASP A 63 -9.67 -0.80 -3.85
C ASP A 63 -10.99 -0.36 -4.52
N ARG A 64 -11.18 0.96 -4.72
CA ARG A 64 -12.32 1.51 -5.46
C ARG A 64 -12.30 1.13 -6.93
N GLU A 65 -11.14 1.23 -7.56
CA GLU A 65 -10.97 0.89 -8.98
C GLU A 65 -11.22 -0.60 -9.20
N ILE A 66 -10.76 -1.44 -8.24
CA ILE A 66 -11.06 -2.88 -8.21
C ILE A 66 -12.57 -3.10 -8.07
N GLU A 67 -13.24 -2.42 -7.15
CA GLU A 67 -14.69 -2.60 -6.92
C GLU A 67 -15.51 -2.16 -8.16
N ASP A 68 -15.14 -1.05 -8.81
CA ASP A 68 -15.79 -0.58 -10.05
C ASP A 68 -15.59 -1.57 -11.21
N GLU A 69 -14.38 -2.11 -11.33
CA GLU A 69 -14.03 -3.09 -12.36
C GLU A 69 -14.65 -4.47 -12.07
N GLU A 70 -14.76 -4.88 -10.80
CA GLU A 70 -15.43 -6.09 -10.33
C GLU A 70 -16.94 -6.04 -10.55
N THR A 71 -17.54 -4.84 -10.47
CA THR A 71 -18.95 -4.62 -10.83
C THR A 71 -19.19 -4.76 -12.34
N ARG A 72 -18.15 -4.55 -13.15
CA ARG A 72 -18.14 -4.71 -14.61
C ARG A 72 -17.64 -6.07 -15.11
N ASN A 73 -16.89 -6.82 -14.29
CA ASN A 73 -16.20 -8.05 -14.70
C ASN A 73 -16.87 -9.35 -14.21
N PRO A 74 -16.66 -10.47 -14.93
CA PRO A 74 -17.20 -11.78 -14.56
C PRO A 74 -16.57 -12.35 -13.27
N PRO A 75 -17.28 -13.23 -12.54
CA PRO A 75 -16.95 -13.69 -11.17
C PRO A 75 -15.59 -14.41 -11.03
N GLU A 76 -14.95 -14.81 -12.13
CA GLU A 76 -13.63 -15.43 -12.13
C GLU A 76 -12.50 -14.43 -11.84
N VAL A 77 -12.66 -13.17 -12.27
CA VAL A 77 -11.74 -12.06 -11.99
C VAL A 77 -11.87 -11.64 -10.52
N ASN A 78 -13.11 -11.56 -10.01
CA ASN A 78 -13.44 -11.23 -8.62
C ASN A 78 -12.71 -12.14 -7.62
N LYS A 79 -12.71 -13.46 -7.87
CA LYS A 79 -12.03 -14.42 -6.98
C LYS A 79 -10.51 -14.20 -6.90
N GLN A 80 -9.86 -13.83 -8.01
CA GLN A 80 -8.42 -13.53 -8.05
C GLN A 80 -8.11 -12.19 -7.38
N LEU A 81 -8.93 -11.16 -7.61
CA LEU A 81 -8.83 -9.86 -6.94
C LEU A 81 -8.97 -10.00 -5.42
N ASN A 82 -9.88 -10.87 -4.96
CA ASN A 82 -10.07 -11.15 -3.53
C ASN A 82 -8.85 -11.85 -2.90
N ASP A 83 -8.22 -12.79 -3.62
CA ASP A 83 -7.01 -13.50 -3.18
C ASP A 83 -5.79 -12.56 -3.13
N GLU A 84 -5.64 -11.67 -4.13
CA GLU A 84 -4.56 -10.68 -4.15
C GLU A 84 -4.77 -9.59 -3.10
N LYS A 85 -6.01 -9.12 -2.90
CA LYS A 85 -6.41 -8.23 -1.80
C LYS A 85 -6.09 -8.83 -0.44
N GLN A 86 -6.41 -10.10 -0.21
CA GLN A 86 -6.06 -10.83 1.02
C GLN A 86 -4.54 -10.86 1.24
N THR A 87 -3.76 -11.01 0.17
CA THR A 87 -2.30 -11.06 0.22
C THR A 87 -1.71 -9.69 0.58
N MET A 88 -2.22 -8.61 -0.02
CA MET A 88 -1.84 -7.23 0.28
C MET A 88 -2.23 -6.83 1.72
N VAL A 89 -3.42 -7.22 2.18
CA VAL A 89 -3.86 -7.02 3.56
C VAL A 89 -2.94 -7.77 4.54
N ARG A 90 -2.52 -9.00 4.23
CA ARG A 90 -1.56 -9.77 5.07
C ARG A 90 -0.20 -9.09 5.16
N HIS A 91 0.29 -8.50 4.07
CA HIS A 91 1.56 -7.74 4.07
C HIS A 91 1.44 -6.35 4.74
N THR A 92 0.25 -5.73 4.75
CA THR A 92 0.01 -4.39 5.32
C THR A 92 -0.39 -4.43 6.80
N LYS A 93 -0.90 -5.57 7.31
CA LYS A 93 -1.20 -5.80 8.74
C LYS A 93 -0.05 -5.39 9.69
N PRO A 94 1.22 -5.71 9.45
CA PRO A 94 2.31 -5.22 10.30
C PRO A 94 2.43 -3.69 10.30
N CYS A 95 2.16 -3.00 9.18
CA CYS A 95 2.18 -1.54 9.11
C CYS A 95 1.00 -0.87 9.84
N LEU A 96 -0.20 -1.47 9.78
CA LEU A 96 -1.39 -1.00 10.52
C LEU A 96 -1.21 -1.15 12.04
N LYS A 97 -0.64 -2.28 12.49
CA LYS A 97 -0.39 -2.55 13.91
C LYS A 97 0.64 -1.59 14.52
N PHE A 98 1.61 -1.13 13.72
CA PHE A 98 2.54 -0.07 14.12
C PHE A 98 1.87 1.30 14.23
N ALA A 99 0.92 1.62 13.34
CA ALA A 99 0.20 2.89 13.39
C ALA A 99 -0.72 3.03 14.63
N GLU A 100 -1.27 1.91 15.14
CA GLU A 100 -2.02 1.89 16.41
C GLU A 100 -1.12 1.99 17.66
N LEU A 101 0.16 1.62 17.57
CA LEU A 101 1.13 1.69 18.67
C LEU A 101 1.72 3.10 18.87
N VAL A 102 1.52 4.00 17.90
CA VAL A 102 2.09 5.36 17.88
C VAL A 102 1.03 6.43 18.21
N ASN A 103 -0.22 6.03 18.49
CA ASN A 103 -1.33 6.91 18.91
C ASN A 103 -1.76 6.56 20.34
#